data_AF-A0A966Q1I7-F1
#
_entry.id   AF-A0A966Q1I7-F1
#
_cell.length_a   1.000
_cell.length_b   1.000
_cell.length_c   1.000
_cell.angle_alpha   90.00
_cell.angle_beta   90.00
_cell.angle_gamma   90.00
#
_symmetry.space_group_name_H-M   'P 1'
#
loop_
_entity.id
_entity.type
_entity.pdbx_description
1 polymer ?
#
loop_
_entity_poly.entity_id
_entity_poly.type
_entity_poly.pdbx_seq_one_letter_code
_entity_poly.pdbx_strand_id
1 'polypeptide(L)'
;MCIKRNVIDTMFNHYHDLKYKTNIGLGSQYDPYTYALFDTIIDPLTKDYLSEDYTFCNRWIEIGGEIWVDTSIILDHSGHYKYQGRGLTEEEIVNSVKSSQTS
;
A
#
# COMPACT_ATOMS: atom_id res chain seq x y z
N MET A 1 0.40 8.31 3.37
CA MET A 1 -0.63 7.32 3.75
C MET A 1 -1.00 7.50 5.22
N CYS A 2 -2.27 7.36 5.59
CA CYS A 2 -2.71 7.30 6.99
C CYS A 2 -3.15 5.88 7.31
N ILE A 3 -2.52 5.25 8.31
CA ILE A 3 -2.75 3.83 8.64
C ILE A 3 -3.31 3.74 10.06
N LYS A 4 -4.44 3.07 10.22
CA LYS A 4 -4.99 2.77 11.56
C LYS A 4 -4.16 1.65 12.19
N ARG A 5 -3.87 1.73 13.50
CA ARG A 5 -3.06 0.73 14.21
C ARG A 5 -3.56 -0.70 14.00
N ASN A 6 -4.87 -0.92 14.05
CA ASN A 6 -5.49 -2.24 13.91
C ASN A 6 -5.20 -2.89 12.54
N VAL A 7 -4.89 -2.12 11.50
CA VAL A 7 -4.50 -2.65 10.19
C VAL A 7 -3.20 -3.44 10.33
N ILE A 8 -2.20 -2.86 11.00
CA ILE A 8 -0.90 -3.51 11.22
C ILE A 8 -1.06 -4.77 12.07
N ASP A 9 -1.83 -4.70 13.16
CA ASP A 9 -2.10 -5.86 14.02
C ASP A 9 -2.78 -6.99 13.24
N THR A 10 -3.74 -6.66 12.37
CA THR A 10 -4.43 -7.63 11.51
C THR A 10 -3.46 -8.26 10.52
N MET A 11 -2.60 -7.45 9.88
CA MET A 11 -1.61 -7.95 8.93
C MET A 11 -0.55 -8.84 9.59
N PHE A 12 -0.10 -8.55 10.81
CA PHE A 12 0.81 -9.43 11.54
C PHE A 12 0.20 -10.80 11.86
N ASN A 13 -1.11 -10.83 12.11
CA ASN A 13 -1.85 -12.08 12.35
C ASN A 13 -2.11 -12.89 11.08
N HIS A 14 -2.09 -12.26 9.90
CA HIS A 14 -2.32 -12.96 8.63
C HIS A 14 -1.00 -13.33 7.93
N TYR A 15 -0.07 -12.39 7.83
CA TYR A 15 1.18 -12.50 7.08
C TYR A 15 2.37 -12.91 7.96
N HIS A 16 2.26 -14.08 8.59
CA HIS A 16 3.30 -14.63 9.45
C HIS A 16 4.63 -14.91 8.72
N ASP A 17 4.54 -15.20 7.43
CA ASP A 17 5.65 -15.48 6.52
C ASP A 17 6.53 -14.25 6.24
N LEU A 18 5.97 -13.05 6.39
CA LEU A 18 6.72 -11.79 6.24
C LEU A 18 7.55 -11.42 7.48
N LYS A 19 7.46 -12.22 8.55
CA LYS A 19 8.26 -12.01 9.76
C LYS A 19 9.72 -12.32 9.49
N TYR A 20 10.61 -11.41 9.86
CA TYR A 20 12.05 -11.63 9.71
C TYR A 20 12.81 -11.36 11.01
N LYS A 21 14.03 -11.91 11.10
CA LYS A 21 14.97 -11.63 12.18
C LYS A 21 15.88 -10.48 11.78
N THR A 22 15.88 -9.43 12.59
CA THR A 22 16.77 -8.28 12.39
C THR A 22 18.18 -8.59 12.92
N ASN A 23 19.21 -8.17 12.18
CA ASN A 23 20.62 -8.29 12.58
C ASN A 23 21.24 -6.94 13.00
N ILE A 24 20.47 -5.86 12.97
CA ILE A 24 20.95 -4.49 13.29
C ILE A 24 20.83 -4.14 14.79
N GLY A 25 20.43 -5.10 15.63
CA GLY A 25 20.48 -4.94 17.09
C GLY A 25 19.48 -3.92 17.66
N LEU A 26 18.25 -3.85 17.13
CA LEU A 26 17.21 -2.93 17.62
C LEU A 26 16.84 -3.17 19.10
N GLY A 27 17.06 -4.39 19.61
CA GLY A 27 16.69 -4.84 20.95
C GLY A 27 15.56 -5.88 20.90
N SER A 28 15.63 -6.89 21.77
CA SER A 28 14.74 -8.06 21.74
C SER A 28 13.26 -7.71 21.97
N GLN A 29 12.97 -6.56 22.57
CA GLN A 29 11.61 -6.06 22.74
C GLN A 29 10.90 -5.74 21.42
N TYR A 30 11.64 -5.55 20.32
CA TYR A 30 11.09 -5.23 19.01
C TYR A 30 10.96 -6.44 18.08
N ASP A 31 11.62 -7.56 18.38
CA ASP A 31 11.55 -8.82 17.62
C ASP A 31 10.11 -9.32 17.35
N PRO A 32 9.11 -9.08 18.23
CA PRO A 32 7.74 -9.44 17.92
C PRO A 32 7.14 -8.71 16.71
N TYR A 33 7.67 -7.52 16.36
CA TYR A 33 7.07 -6.57 15.42
C TYR A 33 7.86 -6.39 14.11
N THR A 34 8.88 -7.20 13.86
CA THR A 34 9.71 -7.12 12.65
C THR A 34 9.09 -7.88 11.48
N TYR A 35 8.36 -7.16 10.62
CA TYR A 35 7.71 -7.71 9.42
C TYR A 35 8.00 -6.88 8.17
N ALA A 36 8.14 -7.56 7.05
CA ALA A 36 8.39 -7.00 5.73
C ALA A 36 7.09 -6.62 4.99
N LEU A 37 6.16 -5.92 5.66
CA LEU A 37 4.85 -5.57 5.09
C LEU A 37 4.93 -4.62 3.89
N PHE A 38 6.05 -3.93 3.76
CA PHE A 38 6.30 -2.87 2.80
C PHE A 38 7.30 -3.26 1.70
N ASP A 39 7.95 -4.43 1.78
CA ASP A 39 8.92 -4.85 0.76
C ASP A 39 8.33 -4.78 -0.65
N THR A 40 9.11 -4.23 -1.60
CA THR A 40 8.73 -4.21 -3.00
C THR A 40 8.76 -5.62 -3.57
N ILE A 41 7.82 -5.90 -4.46
CA ILE A 41 7.70 -7.21 -5.11
C ILE A 41 7.58 -7.05 -6.62
N ILE A 42 7.91 -8.11 -7.34
CA ILE A 42 7.43 -8.29 -8.72
C ILE A 42 6.15 -9.11 -8.59
N ASP A 43 5.02 -8.54 -8.99
CA ASP A 43 3.73 -9.21 -8.94
C ASP A 43 3.83 -10.56 -9.71
N PRO A 44 3.50 -11.69 -9.08
CA PRO A 44 3.69 -12.99 -9.71
C PRO A 44 2.77 -13.21 -10.92
N LEU A 45 1.61 -12.53 -10.97
CA LEU A 45 0.60 -12.62 -12.01
C LEU A 45 0.87 -11.62 -13.14
N THR A 46 0.95 -10.32 -12.84
CA THR A 46 1.08 -9.27 -13.86
C THR A 46 2.52 -9.03 -14.31
N LYS A 47 3.50 -9.45 -13.48
CA LYS A 47 4.94 -9.15 -13.63
C LYS A 47 5.30 -7.68 -13.45
N ASP A 48 4.41 -6.87 -12.90
CA ASP A 48 4.69 -5.48 -12.58
C ASP A 48 5.58 -5.36 -11.33
N TYR A 49 6.45 -4.36 -11.32
CA TYR A 49 7.19 -3.99 -10.11
C TYR A 49 6.30 -3.11 -9.22
N LEU A 50 5.93 -3.62 -8.05
CA LEU A 50 5.11 -2.89 -7.08
C LEU A 50 6.00 -2.10 -6.13
N SER A 51 5.71 -0.80 -6.01
CA SER A 51 6.37 0.07 -5.04
C SER A 51 5.97 -0.30 -3.60
N GLU A 52 6.72 0.24 -2.64
CA GLU A 52 6.56 -0.04 -1.20
C GLU A 52 5.11 0.15 -0.72
N ASP A 53 4.57 1.33 -1.01
CA ASP A 53 3.19 1.72 -0.66
C ASP A 53 2.17 0.86 -1.40
N TYR A 54 2.43 0.52 -2.66
CA TYR A 54 1.49 -0.27 -3.47
C TYR A 54 1.43 -1.70 -2.96
N THR A 55 2.56 -2.32 -2.65
CA THR A 55 2.59 -3.68 -2.11
C THR A 55 1.86 -3.74 -0.76
N PHE A 56 2.06 -2.75 0.11
CA PHE A 56 1.32 -2.66 1.36
C PHE A 56 -0.20 -2.59 1.13
N CYS A 57 -0.63 -1.71 0.23
CA CYS A 57 -2.03 -1.55 -0.15
C CYS A 57 -2.62 -2.86 -0.72
N ASN A 58 -1.89 -3.51 -1.63
CA ASN A 58 -2.31 -4.76 -2.25
C ASN A 58 -2.52 -5.87 -1.21
N ARG A 59 -1.55 -6.04 -0.30
CA ARG A 59 -1.66 -7.00 0.82
C ARG A 59 -2.87 -6.70 1.71
N TRP A 60 -3.14 -5.43 2.00
CA TRP A 60 -4.32 -5.09 2.78
C TRP A 60 -5.63 -5.48 2.08
N ILE A 61 -5.73 -5.23 0.77
CA ILE A 61 -6.90 -5.62 -0.04
C ILE A 61 -7.05 -7.15 -0.11
N GLU A 62 -5.95 -7.90 -0.29
CA GLU A 62 -5.96 -9.36 -0.37
C GLU A 62 -6.61 -10.03 0.85
N ILE A 63 -6.50 -9.40 2.02
CA ILE A 63 -7.10 -9.89 3.28
C ILE A 63 -8.46 -9.27 3.58
N GLY A 64 -9.10 -8.64 2.58
CA GLY A 64 -10.43 -8.03 2.68
C GLY A 64 -10.44 -6.62 3.24
N GLY A 65 -9.28 -5.95 3.25
CA GLY A 65 -9.15 -4.58 3.71
C GLY A 65 -9.66 -3.55 2.71
N GLU A 66 -10.13 -2.42 3.23
CA GLU A 66 -10.56 -1.27 2.43
C GLU A 66 -9.51 -0.17 2.41
N ILE A 67 -9.35 0.47 1.25
CA ILE A 67 -8.50 1.64 1.05
C ILE A 67 -9.37 2.84 0.69
N TRP A 68 -9.06 3.97 1.31
CA TRP A 68 -9.76 5.23 1.13
C TRP A 68 -8.80 6.26 0.57
N VAL A 69 -9.27 7.06 -0.39
CA VAL A 69 -8.52 8.16 -0.99
C VAL A 69 -9.26 9.47 -0.76
N ASP A 70 -8.55 10.50 -0.31
CA ASP A 70 -9.09 11.86 -0.23
C ASP A 70 -8.78 12.58 -1.55
N THR A 71 -9.81 12.82 -2.34
CA THR A 71 -9.70 13.43 -3.68
C THR A 71 -9.62 14.95 -3.63
N SER A 72 -9.82 15.56 -2.45
CA SER A 72 -9.67 17.00 -2.26
C SER A 72 -8.20 17.44 -2.23
N ILE A 73 -7.29 16.50 -1.95
CA ILE A 73 -5.85 16.75 -1.88
C ILE A 73 -5.24 16.57 -3.27
N ILE A 74 -4.77 17.68 -3.85
CA ILE A 74 -4.03 17.67 -5.12
C ILE A 74 -2.53 17.76 -4.80
N LEU A 75 -1.77 16.75 -5.23
CA LEU A 75 -0.32 16.68 -5.02
C LEU A 75 0.44 16.97 -6.32
N ASP A 76 1.36 17.92 -6.26
CA ASP A 76 2.35 18.16 -7.31
C ASP A 76 3.62 17.33 -7.04
N HIS A 77 4.23 16.77 -8.08
CA HIS A 77 5.56 16.16 -7.98
C HIS A 77 6.62 17.18 -8.39
N SER A 78 7.48 17.56 -7.45
CA SER A 78 8.57 18.53 -7.69
C SER A 78 9.93 17.83 -7.63
N GLY A 79 10.53 17.58 -8.79
CA GLY A 79 11.91 17.14 -8.94
C GLY A 79 12.72 18.15 -9.76
N HIS A 80 13.61 17.68 -10.65
CA HIS A 80 14.22 18.55 -11.67
C HIS A 80 13.18 19.23 -12.57
N TYR A 81 12.05 18.56 -12.79
CA TYR A 81 10.87 19.08 -13.44
C TYR A 81 9.70 19.05 -12.46
N LYS A 82 8.81 20.02 -12.58
CA LYS A 82 7.55 20.05 -11.82
C LYS A 82 6.45 19.43 -12.67
N TYR A 83 5.87 18.34 -12.16
CA TYR A 83 4.67 17.72 -12.72
C TYR A 83 3.48 18.11 -11.85
N GLN A 84 2.52 18.80 -12.44
CA GLN A 84 1.34 19.25 -11.71
C GLN A 84 0.33 18.12 -11.55
N GLY A 85 -0.18 17.97 -10.34
CA GLY A 85 -1.29 17.06 -10.07
C GLY A 85 -2.58 17.61 -10.67
N ARG A 86 -3.46 16.72 -11.12
CA ARG A 86 -4.83 17.06 -11.51
C ARG A 86 -5.79 16.27 -10.63
N GLY A 87 -6.72 16.95 -9.98
CA GLY A 87 -7.84 16.30 -9.30
C GLY A 87 -8.74 15.58 -10.30
N LEU A 88 -9.26 14.42 -9.91
CA LEU A 88 -10.31 13.73 -10.65
C LEU A 88 -11.68 14.29 -10.27
N THR A 89 -12.58 14.38 -11.24
CA THR A 89 -13.99 14.66 -10.99
C THR A 89 -14.70 13.40 -10.46
N GLU A 90 -15.80 13.57 -9.74
CA GLU A 90 -16.62 12.43 -9.27
C GLU A 90 -17.06 11.54 -10.43
N GLU A 91 -17.38 12.15 -11.58
CA GLU A 91 -17.82 11.44 -12.78
C GLU A 91 -16.70 10.56 -13.38
N GLU A 92 -15.46 11.06 -13.40
CA GLU A 92 -14.29 10.29 -13.81
C GLU A 92 -14.02 9.10 -12.87
N ILE A 93 -14.19 9.31 -11.56
CA ILE A 93 -14.00 8.26 -10.54
C ILE A 93 -15.07 7.16 -10.69
N VAL A 94 -16.34 7.54 -10.83
CA VAL A 94 -17.44 6.58 -11.00
C VAL A 94 -17.26 5.75 -12.26
N ASN A 95 -16.80 6.38 -13.36
CA ASN A 95 -16.58 5.69 -14.62
C ASN A 95 -15.40 4.72 -14.56
N SER A 96 -14.31 5.05 -13.83
CA SER A 96 -13.17 4.15 -13.69
C SER A 96 -13.48 2.89 -12.88
N VAL A 97 -14.39 2.98 -11.90
CA VAL A 97 -14.81 1.80 -11.11
C VAL A 97 -15.72 0.87 -11.92
N LYS A 98 -16.62 1.44 -12.73
CA LYS A 98 -17.54 0.64 -13.56
C LYS A 98 -16.81 -0.15 -14.64
N SER A 99 -15.77 0.41 -15.25
CA SER A 99 -15.00 -0.29 -16.29
C SER A 99 -14.22 -1.49 -15.73
N SER A 100 -13.77 -1.43 -14.47
CA SER A 100 -13.05 -2.52 -13.80
C SER A 100 -13.93 -3.71 -13.37
N GLN A 101 -15.27 -3.56 -13.37
CA GLN A 101 -16.21 -4.64 -13.00
C GLN A 101 -16.81 -5.38 -14.21
N THR A 102 -16.48 -4.96 -15.43
CA THR A 102 -16.97 -5.54 -16.68
C THR A 102 -15.93 -6.39 -17.42
N SER A 103 -14.92 -6.91 -16.72
CA SER A 103 -13.87 -7.78 -17.29
C SER A 103 -13.76 -9.09 -16.52
#